data_AF-A0A928TXY6-F1
#
_entry.id   AF-A0A928TXY6-F1
#
_cell.length_a   1.000
_cell.length_b   1.000
_cell.length_c   1.000
_cell.angle_alpha   90.00
_cell.angle_beta   90.00
_cell.angle_gamma   90.00
#
_symmetry.space_group_name_H-M   'P 1'
#
loop_
_entity.id
_entity.type
_entity.pdbx_description
1 polymer ?
#
loop_
_entity_poly.entity_id
_entity_poly.type
_entity_poly.pdbx_seq_one_letter_code
_entity_poly.pdbx_strand_id
1 'polypeptide(L)' 'MPDYTITFRSYTAADRPFIQAVYVTSREAEMAIVPWTEEEKTRFLEMQCQAQLQHYEAHYQGRSI' A
#
# COMPACT_ATOMS: atom_id res chain seq x y z
N MET A 1 -11.40 -19.98 -23.16
CA MET A 1 -10.87 -19.16 -22.06
C MET A 1 -9.89 -18.19 -22.68
N PRO A 2 -10.04 -16.87 -22.50
CA PRO A 2 -9.03 -15.93 -22.98
C PRO A 2 -7.71 -16.17 -22.22
N ASP A 3 -6.59 -16.11 -22.95
CA ASP A 3 -5.26 -16.12 -22.35
C ASP A 3 -4.97 -14.74 -21.75
N TYR A 4 -4.79 -14.69 -20.43
CA TYR A 4 -4.35 -13.49 -19.72
C TYR A 4 -2.84 -13.56 -19.50
N THR A 5 -2.09 -12.70 -20.19
CA THR A 5 -0.64 -12.55 -19.94
C THR A 5 -0.41 -11.52 -18.84
N ILE A 6 0.28 -11.91 -17.78
CA ILE A 6 0.70 -11.01 -16.70
C ILE A 6 2.07 -10.43 -17.05
N THR A 7 2.19 -9.10 -16.98
CA THR A 7 3.45 -8.37 -17.25
C THR A 7 3.83 -7.49 -16.07
N PHE A 8 5.12 -7.26 -15.85
CA PHE A 8 5.65 -6.42 -14.78
C PHE A 8 6.28 -5.14 -15.34
N ARG A 9 6.26 -4.08 -14.54
CA ARG A 9 6.94 -2.82 -14.81
C ARG A 9 7.43 -2.19 -13.51
N SER A 10 8.42 -1.32 -13.61
CA SER A 10 8.89 -0.54 -12.48
C SER A 10 7.79 0.34 -11.90
N TYR A 11 7.82 0.46 -10.58
CA TYR A 11 7.04 1.42 -9.81
C TYR A 11 7.34 2.87 -10.20
N THR A 12 6.30 3.71 -10.20
CA THR A 12 6.39 5.15 -10.38
C THR A 12 5.57 5.88 -9.32
N ALA A 13 5.85 7.17 -9.08
CA ALA A 13 5.08 7.96 -8.13
C ALA A 13 3.57 8.05 -8.46
N ALA A 14 3.17 7.82 -9.72
CA ALA A 14 1.76 7.77 -10.12
C ALA A 14 1.02 6.54 -9.55
N ASP A 15 1.74 5.51 -9.11
CA ASP A 15 1.17 4.29 -8.54
C ASP A 15 0.84 4.43 -7.05
N ARG A 16 1.28 5.52 -6.39
CA ARG A 16 1.08 5.73 -4.95
C ARG A 16 -0.37 5.59 -4.50
N PRO A 17 -1.38 6.21 -5.16
CA PRO A 17 -2.77 6.07 -4.72
C PRO A 17 -3.26 4.62 -4.76
N PHE A 18 -2.84 3.86 -5.77
CA PHE A 18 -3.18 2.45 -5.89
C PHE A 18 -2.52 1.61 -4.79
N ILE A 19 -1.23 1.82 -4.54
CA ILE A 19 -0.49 1.11 -3.47
C ILE A 19 -1.12 1.37 -2.11
N GLN A 20 -1.52 2.62 -1.84
CA GLN A 20 -2.20 2.98 -0.60
C GLN A 20 -3.56 2.26 -0.46
N ALA A 21 -4.35 2.20 -1.53
CA ALA A 21 -5.62 1.48 -1.52
C ALA A 21 -5.42 -0.02 -1.23
N VAL A 22 -4.47 -0.67 -1.92
CA VAL A 22 -4.10 -2.07 -1.67
C VAL A 22 -3.64 -2.28 -0.23
N TYR A 23 -2.81 -1.38 0.28
CA TYR A 23 -2.32 -1.43 1.65
C TYR A 23 -3.47 -1.39 2.66
N VAL A 24 -4.41 -0.45 2.50
CA VAL A 24 -5.58 -0.31 3.38
C VAL A 24 -6.44 -1.57 3.36
N THR A 25 -6.82 -2.05 2.17
CA THR A 25 -7.69 -3.23 2.04
C THR A 25 -7.04 -4.50 2.60
N SER A 26 -5.71 -4.60 2.52
CA SER A 26 -4.98 -5.75 3.05
C SER A 26 -4.99 -5.84 4.58
N ARG A 27 -5.35 -4.74 5.27
CA ARG A 27 -5.31 -4.58 6.73
C ARG A 27 -6.70 -4.53 7.36
N GLU A 28 -7.77 -4.67 6.58
CA GLU A 28 -9.14 -4.65 7.10
C GLU A 28 -9.36 -5.66 8.24
N ALA A 29 -8.84 -6.88 8.08
CA ALA A 29 -8.95 -7.92 9.11
C ALA A 29 -8.19 -7.55 10.40
N GLU A 30 -7.04 -6.88 10.29
CA GLU A 30 -6.27 -6.39 11.44
C GLU A 30 -6.96 -5.20 12.10
N MET A 31 -7.59 -4.32 11.32
CA MET A 31 -8.32 -3.17 11.85
C MET A 31 -9.68 -3.54 12.44
N ALA A 32 -10.19 -4.74 12.20
CA ALA A 32 -11.45 -5.21 12.79
C ALA A 32 -11.38 -5.42 14.31
N ILE A 33 -10.17 -5.59 14.88
CA ILE A 33 -10.00 -5.90 16.31
C ILE A 33 -9.91 -4.65 17.19
N VAL A 34 -9.68 -3.48 16.60
CA VAL A 34 -9.52 -2.22 17.34
C VAL A 34 -10.86 -1.47 17.43
N PRO A 35 -11.21 -0.90 18.60
CA PRO A 35 -12.48 -0.20 18.80
C PRO A 35 -12.41 1.24 18.27
N TRP A 36 -11.96 1.41 17.04
CA TRP A 36 -11.77 2.69 16.38
C TRP A 36 -12.87 2.95 15.36
N THR A 37 -13.11 4.22 15.03
CA THR A 37 -13.96 4.57 13.90
C THR A 37 -13.27 4.24 12.58
N GLU A 38 -14.04 4.19 11.49
CA GLU A 38 -13.47 3.95 10.15
C GLU A 38 -12.52 5.08 9.73
N GLU A 39 -12.78 6.31 10.16
CA GLU A 39 -11.92 7.46 9.93
C GLU A 39 -10.58 7.31 10.69
N GLU A 40 -10.62 6.86 11.95
CA GLU A 40 -9.42 6.63 12.76
C GLU A 40 -8.55 5.50 12.18
N LYS A 41 -9.18 4.40 11.76
CA LYS A 41 -8.51 3.29 11.07
C LYS A 41 -7.85 3.76 9.77
N THR A 42 -8.60 4.50 8.96
CA THR A 42 -8.10 5.05 7.69
C THR A 42 -6.88 5.94 7.96
N ARG A 43 -7.01 6.92 8.86
CA ARG A 43 -5.94 7.84 9.24
C ARG A 43 -4.69 7.11 9.72
N PHE A 44 -4.86 6.06 10.52
CA PHE A 44 -3.76 5.25 11.02
C PHE A 44 -3.04 4.48 9.91
N LEU A 45 -3.80 3.84 9.01
CA LEU A 45 -3.25 3.11 7.88
C LEU A 45 -2.55 4.03 6.88
N GLU A 46 -3.05 5.25 6.67
CA GLU A 46 -2.38 6.28 5.86
C GLU A 46 -1.00 6.62 6.43
N MET A 47 -0.91 6.86 7.74
CA MET A 47 0.36 7.18 8.40
C MET A 47 1.35 6.01 8.28
N GLN A 48 0.90 4.77 8.49
CA GLN A 48 1.76 3.60 8.35
C GLN A 48 2.25 3.40 6.91
N CYS A 49 1.35 3.52 5.93
CA CYS A 49 1.69 3.39 4.51
C CYS A 49 2.72 4.45 4.09
N GLN A 50 2.53 5.70 4.52
CA GLN A 50 3.47 6.78 4.23
C GLN A 50 4.85 6.51 4.84
N ALA A 51 4.91 6.11 6.11
CA ALA A 51 6.16 5.80 6.79
C ALA A 51 6.90 4.64 6.11
N GLN A 52 6.16 3.61 5.69
CA GLN A 52 6.74 2.46 4.99
C GLN A 52 7.29 2.85 3.62
N LEU A 53 6.54 3.62 2.82
CA LEU A 53 7.00 4.12 1.52
C LEU A 53 8.24 5.00 1.65
N GLN A 54 8.27 5.91 2.63
CA GLN A 54 9.43 6.76 2.91
C GLN A 54 10.66 5.91 3.28
N HIS A 55 10.47 4.90 4.14
CA HIS A 55 11.55 3.98 4.50
C HIS A 55 12.09 3.24 3.26
N TYR A 56 11.20 2.73 2.41
CA TYR A 56 11.58 2.02 1.19
C TYR A 56 12.35 2.91 0.20
N GLU A 57 11.85 4.13 -0.02
CA GLU A 57 12.49 5.11 -0.91
C GLU A 57 13.84 5.61 -0.39
N ALA A 58 14.01 5.68 0.93
CA ALA A 58 15.25 6.11 1.55
C ALA A 58 16.32 5.00 1.59
N HIS A 59 15.94 3.75 1.81
CA HIS A 59 16.89 2.66 2.09
C HIS A 59 17.10 1.67 0.95
N TYR A 60 16.20 1.62 -0.04
CA TYR A 60 16.24 0.61 -1.11
C TYR A 60 16.29 1.23 -2.52
N GLN A 61 16.97 2.37 -2.66
CA GLN A 61 17.25 2.97 -3.96
C GLN A 61 18.03 1.98 -4.86
N GLY A 62 17.46 1.65 -6.02
CA GLY A 62 18.07 0.70 -6.98
C GLY A 62 17.44 -0.69 -7.00
N ARG A 63 16.57 -1.05 -6.04
CA ARG A 63 15.70 -2.22 -6.16
C ARG A 63 14.36 -1.75 -6.71
N SER A 64 14.32 -1.45 -8.02
CA SER A 64 13.04 -1.42 -8.74
C SER A 64 12.34 -2.73 -8.45
N ILE A 65 11.19 -2.65 -7.77
CA ILE A 65 10.18 -3.70 -7.78
C ILE A 65 9.66 -3.82 -9.21
#